data_AF-A0A3D5YEF8-F1
#
_entry.id   AF-A0A3D5YEF8-F1
#
_cell.length_a   1.000
_cell.length_b   1.000
_cell.length_c   1.000
_cell.angle_alpha   90.00
_cell.angle_beta   90.00
_cell.angle_gamma   90.00
#
_symmetry.space_group_name_H-M   'P 1'
#
loop_
_entity.id
_entity.type
_entity.pdbx_description
1 polymer ?
#
loop_
_entity_poly.entity_id
_entity_poly.type
_entity_poly.pdbx_seq_one_letter_code
_entity_poly.pdbx_strand_id
1 'polypeptide(L)' 'MKINIQTSPIYERRSDNLYIKVPVTIFDLVLGAEKQITHPEGKLKVKIPKATQVGDMVKISGK' A
#
# COMPACT_ATOMS: atom_id res chain seq x y z
N MET A 1 -27.96 -9.53 -9.32
CA MET A 1 -27.14 -10.16 -8.25
C MET A 1 -26.50 -9.03 -7.46
N LYS A 2 -26.84 -8.84 -6.17
CA LYS A 2 -26.21 -7.81 -5.32
C LYS A 2 -25.03 -8.44 -4.60
N ILE A 3 -23.83 -7.90 -4.81
CA ILE A 3 -22.61 -8.35 -4.15
C ILE A 3 -22.38 -7.39 -2.98
N ASN A 4 -22.45 -7.90 -1.75
CA ASN A 4 -22.13 -7.12 -0.55
C ASN A 4 -20.64 -7.29 -0.26
N ILE A 5 -19.89 -6.19 -0.33
CA ILE A 5 -18.47 -6.16 -0.03
C ILE A 5 -18.33 -5.89 1.47
N GLN A 6 -17.75 -6.84 2.20
CA GLN A 6 -17.45 -6.66 3.63
C GLN A 6 -16.22 -5.76 3.80
N THR A 7 -16.22 -4.94 4.84
CA THR A 7 -15.09 -4.07 5.18
C THR A 7 -13.89 -4.92 5.61
N SER A 8 -12.74 -4.72 4.98
CA SER A 8 -11.50 -5.37 5.39
C SER A 8 -10.76 -4.50 6.42
N PRO A 9 -10.16 -5.09 7.48
CA PRO A 9 -9.33 -4.34 8.42
C PRO A 9 -7.98 -3.92 7.83
N ILE A 10 -7.57 -4.51 6.69
CA ILE A 10 -6.26 -4.29 6.07
C ILE A 10 -6.39 -3.40 4.82
N TYR A 11 -7.45 -3.60 4.03
CA TYR A 11 -7.65 -2.91 2.76
C TYR A 11 -8.86 -2.01 2.79
N GLU A 12 -8.67 -0.78 2.35
CA GLU A 12 -9.75 0.13 2.03
C GLU A 12 -9.93 0.15 0.51
N ARG A 13 -11.04 -0.39 0.01
CA ARG A 13 -11.36 -0.34 -1.42
C ARG A 13 -12.04 0.98 -1.76
N ARG A 14 -11.45 1.75 -2.67
CA ARG A 14 -12.09 2.94 -3.26
C ARG A 14 -12.17 2.74 -4.78
N SER A 15 -13.39 2.52 -5.27
CA SER A 15 -13.67 2.13 -6.67
C SER A 15 -12.88 0.88 -7.08
N ASP A 16 -11.95 1.01 -8.02
CA ASP A 16 -11.13 -0.09 -8.54
C ASP A 16 -9.77 -0.21 -7.86
N ASN A 17 -9.44 0.67 -6.91
CA ASN A 17 -8.15 0.70 -6.24
C ASN A 17 -8.27 0.20 -4.79
N LEU A 18 -7.24 -0.53 -4.34
CA LEU A 18 -7.05 -0.93 -2.95
C LEU A 18 -6.01 -0.04 -2.28
N TYR A 19 -6.36 0.51 -1.12
CA TYR A 19 -5.47 1.34 -0.30
C TYR A 19 -5.13 0.60 0.99
N ILE A 20 -3.86 0.68 1.38
CA ILE A 20 -3.35 0.16 2.65
C ILE A 20 -2.48 1.22 3.31
N LYS A 21 -2.47 1.25 4.64
CA LYS A 21 -1.53 2.05 5.42
C LYS A 21 -0.37 1.16 5.83
N VAL A 22 0.83 1.48 5.36
CA VAL A 22 2.05 0.75 5.72
C VAL A 22 2.82 1.59 6.74
N PRO A 23 3.06 1.08 7.96
CA PRO A 23 3.91 1.77 8.92
C PRO A 23 5.34 1.76 8.40
N VAL A 24 5.97 2.93 8.34
CA VAL A 24 7.36 3.12 7.89
C VAL A 24 8.12 3.93 8.94
N THR A 25 9.41 3.69 9.07
CA THR A 25 10.25 4.47 9.99
C THR A 25 10.72 5.77 9.33
N ILE A 26 11.14 6.75 10.12
CA ILE A 26 11.70 8.01 9.59
C ILE A 26 12.95 7.71 8.74
N PHE A 27 13.75 6.72 9.11
CA PHE A 27 14.92 6.31 8.33
C PHE A 27 14.53 5.76 6.95
N ASP A 28 13.47 4.96 6.87
CA ASP A 28 12.95 4.44 5.61
C ASP A 28 12.53 5.56 4.66
N LEU A 29 11.92 6.63 5.21
CA LEU A 29 11.49 7.80 4.44
C LEU A 29 12.67 8.64 3.95
N VAL A 30 13.68 8.84 4.78
CA VAL A 30 14.86 9.67 4.46
C VAL A 30 15.79 8.98 3.47
N LEU A 31 16.13 7.71 3.71
CA LEU A 31 17.11 6.97 2.91
C LEU A 31 16.48 6.27 1.70
N GLY A 32 15.17 6.06 1.73
CA GLY A 32 14.48 5.15 0.83
C GLY A 32 14.59 3.71 1.32
N ALA A 33 13.53 2.92 1.11
CA ALA A 33 13.45 1.56 1.60
C ALA A 33 12.73 0.64 0.61
N GLU A 34 12.95 -0.66 0.71
CA GLU A 34 12.16 -1.67 0.01
C GLU A 34 11.38 -2.46 1.05
N LYS A 35 10.04 -2.40 0.98
CA LYS A 35 9.16 -3.18 1.86
C LYS A 35 8.38 -4.20 1.08
N GLN A 36 8.20 -5.37 1.71
CA GLN A 36 7.28 -6.37 1.22
C GLN A 36 5.92 -6.16 1.87
N ILE A 37 4.90 -5.92 1.06
CA ILE A 37 3.51 -5.80 1.51
C ILE A 37 2.75 -7.08 1.15
N THR A 38 1.78 -7.43 1.98
CA THR A 38 0.79 -8.44 1.63
C THR A 38 -0.23 -7.80 0.70
N HIS A 39 -0.54 -8.48 -0.40
CA HIS A 39 -1.60 -8.14 -1.35
C HIS A 39 -2.51 -9.38 -1.52
N PRO A 40 -3.79 -9.24 -1.92
CA PRO A 40 -4.70 -10.38 -2.01
C PRO A 40 -4.22 -11.51 -2.94
N GLU A 41 -3.49 -11.19 -4.01
CA GLU A 41 -2.91 -12.19 -4.93
C GLU A 41 -1.51 -12.71 -4.50
N GLY A 42 -0.92 -12.20 -3.42
CA GLY A 42 0.41 -12.60 -2.98
C GLY A 42 1.24 -11.48 -2.38
N LYS A 43 2.55 -11.69 -2.22
CA LYS A 43 3.44 -10.66 -1.66
C LYS A 43 3.94 -9.72 -2.76
N LEU A 44 3.81 -8.42 -2.54
CA LEU A 44 4.34 -7.38 -3.43
C LEU A 44 5.55 -6.71 -2.80
N LYS A 45 6.57 -6.44 -3.61
CA LYS A 45 7.71 -5.60 -3.21
C LYS A 45 7.45 -4.16 -3.64
N VAL A 46 7.47 -3.26 -2.67
CA VAL A 46 7.23 -1.83 -2.86
C VAL A 46 8.50 -1.09 -2.53
N LYS A 47 8.96 -0.27 -3.48
CA LYS A 47 10.07 0.64 -3.27
C LYS A 47 9.52 1.98 -2.80
N ILE A 48 10.00 2.43 -1.65
CA ILE A 48 9.73 3.75 -1.09
C ILE A 48 10.91 4.63 -1.51
N PRO A 49 10.70 5.66 -2.33
CA PRO A 49 11.75 6.59 -2.73
C PRO A 49 12.37 7.30 -1.51
N LYS A 50 13.62 7.74 -1.65
CA LYS A 50 14.23 8.65 -0.66
C LYS A 50 13.49 9.98 -0.62
N ALA A 51 13.51 10.63 0.55
CA ALA A 51 12.81 11.88 0.82
C ALA A 51 11.28 11.81 0.61
N THR A 52 10.67 10.64 0.83
CA THR A 52 9.21 10.47 0.85
C THR A 52 8.62 11.08 2.12
N GLN A 53 7.47 11.73 2.05
CA GLN A 53 6.78 12.31 3.20
C GLN A 53 5.66 11.40 3.73
N VAL A 54 5.28 11.64 5.00
CA VAL A 54 4.13 10.94 5.60
C VAL A 54 2.85 11.36 4.88
N GLY A 55 2.12 10.38 4.35
CA GLY A 55 0.88 10.61 3.60
C GLY A 55 1.06 10.54 2.08
N ASP A 56 2.30 10.44 1.60
CA ASP A 56 2.56 10.18 0.18
C ASP A 56 1.98 8.84 -0.24
N MET A 57 1.39 8.83 -1.44
CA MET A 57 0.80 7.63 -2.03
C MET A 57 1.75 7.02 -3.05
N VAL A 58 2.25 5.83 -2.74
CA VAL A 58 2.99 5.02 -3.72
C VAL A 58 2.00 4.16 -4.49
N LYS A 59 1.77 4.50 -5.75
CA LYS A 59 0.90 3.71 -6.64
C LYS A 59 1.69 2.55 -7.23
N ILE A 60 1.11 1.35 -7.14
CA ILE A 60 1.58 0.16 -7.82
C ILE A 60 0.60 -0.09 -8.97
N SER A 61 1.08 -0.03 -10.20
CA SER A 61 0.27 -0.25 -11.40
C SER A 61 0.44 -1.68 -11.90
N GLY A 62 -0.63 -2.27 -12.43
CA GLY A 62 -0.61 -3.63 -13.03
C GLY A 62 -0.99 -4.76 -12.05
N LYS A 63 -1.62 -4.40 -10.92
CA LYS A 63 -2.08 -5.27 -9.84
C LYS A 63 -3.40 -4.74 -9.30
#